data_AF-A0A0K0FWS1-F1
#
_entry.id   AF-A0A0K0FWS1-F1
#
_cell.length_a   1.000
_cell.length_b   1.000
_cell.length_c   1.000
_cell.angle_alpha   90.00
_cell.angle_beta   90.00
_cell.angle_gamma   90.00
#
_symmetry.space_group_name_H-M   'P 1'
#
loop_
_entity.id
_entity.type
_entity.pdbx_description
1 polymer ?
#
loop_
_entity_poly.entity_id
_entity_poly.type
_entity_poly.pdbx_seq_one_letter_code
_entity_poly.pdbx_strand_id
1 'polypeptide(L)'
;EFGIPYDFGSVMHYKRFDFSKNGNQTIVAIDGKYDKTMGQRNRLSFNDIKLINFKYCNSSCSTSISCLNGGYVNPNSCGVCKCPLNFYGTYCQNYVTSPSTTCGSQMLTANTTLQFLTISGALNCYFVIKTTPYGTIRINVISTNLVKNDPCYSGKGLEIKYLKDKTSTGINFCGVNSYQIFNSESDSVLVHYVGTSASDNFTLTYIRR
;
A
#
# COMPACT_ATOMS: atom_id res chain seq x y z
N GLU A 1 -5.29 1.47 22.86
CA GLU A 1 -4.77 1.82 21.52
C GLU A 1 -5.91 2.25 20.62
N PHE A 2 -5.70 3.19 19.70
CA PHE A 2 -6.78 3.84 18.91
C PHE A 2 -7.32 3.01 17.74
N GLY A 3 -7.07 1.70 17.73
CA GLY A 3 -7.45 0.81 16.61
C GLY A 3 -6.76 1.14 15.28
N ILE A 4 -5.67 1.92 15.31
CA ILE A 4 -4.86 2.24 14.12
C ILE A 4 -3.71 1.22 14.06
N PRO A 5 -3.58 0.45 12.99
CA PRO A 5 -2.53 -0.56 12.86
C PRO A 5 -1.14 0.07 12.75
N TYR A 6 -0.11 -0.71 13.12
CA TYR A 6 1.28 -0.32 12.94
C TYR A 6 1.57 -0.02 11.46
N ASP A 7 2.32 1.04 11.21
CA ASP A 7 2.63 1.50 9.85
C ASP A 7 4.14 1.67 9.69
N PHE A 8 4.78 0.70 9.03
CA PHE A 8 6.22 0.74 8.72
C PHE A 8 6.59 1.95 7.85
N GLY A 9 5.64 2.47 7.08
CA GLY A 9 5.83 3.67 6.26
C GLY A 9 5.53 4.97 6.98
N SER A 10 5.28 4.96 8.29
CA SER A 10 5.14 6.19 9.09
C SER A 10 6.37 7.09 8.94
N VAL A 11 6.15 8.40 8.78
CA VAL A 11 7.25 9.38 8.73
C VAL A 11 8.02 9.45 10.04
N MET A 12 7.42 8.96 11.13
CA MET A 12 8.01 8.95 12.47
C MET A 12 8.84 7.69 12.73
N HIS A 13 8.77 6.68 11.85
CA HIS A 13 9.52 5.44 12.02
C HIS A 13 11.01 5.67 11.81
N TYR A 14 11.89 5.09 12.63
CA TYR A 14 13.35 5.11 12.40
C TYR A 14 13.75 4.25 11.20
N LYS A 15 14.90 4.53 10.59
CA LYS A 15 15.51 3.63 9.60
C LYS A 15 16.12 2.42 10.31
N ARG A 16 16.24 1.33 9.58
CA ARG A 16 16.81 0.05 10.03
C ARG A 16 18.23 0.10 10.61
N PHE A 17 19.02 1.13 10.28
CA PHE A 17 20.41 1.30 10.76
C PHE A 17 20.59 2.51 11.69
N ASP A 18 19.51 3.21 12.04
CA ASP A 18 19.62 4.41 12.86
C ASP A 18 20.27 4.07 14.22
N PHE A 19 21.22 4.92 14.63
CA PHE A 19 21.99 4.80 15.87
C PHE A 19 22.88 3.55 15.99
N SER A 20 23.15 2.84 14.88
CA SER A 20 24.07 1.70 14.87
C SER A 20 25.52 2.13 15.12
N LYS A 21 26.21 1.45 16.05
CA LYS A 21 27.67 1.62 16.28
C LYS A 21 28.53 0.64 15.51
N ASN A 22 27.98 -0.52 15.15
CA ASN A 22 28.68 -1.62 14.50
C ASN A 22 28.28 -1.80 13.02
N GLY A 23 27.45 -0.90 12.48
CA GLY A 23 26.96 -0.95 11.10
C GLY A 23 25.84 -1.97 10.85
N ASN A 24 25.44 -2.75 11.86
CA ASN A 24 24.34 -3.72 11.76
C ASN A 24 22.98 -3.05 11.95
N GLN A 25 21.92 -3.73 11.49
CA GLN A 25 20.55 -3.26 11.72
C GLN A 25 20.26 -3.18 13.22
N THR A 26 19.70 -2.05 13.65
CA THR A 26 19.22 -1.82 15.02
C THR A 26 17.73 -2.13 15.15
N ILE A 27 17.00 -2.09 14.04
CA ILE A 27 15.57 -2.42 13.94
C ILE A 27 15.36 -3.33 12.73
N VAL A 28 14.63 -4.42 12.95
CA VAL A 28 14.27 -5.41 11.93
C VAL A 28 12.76 -5.60 11.97
N ALA A 29 12.11 -5.55 10.80
CA ALA A 29 10.68 -5.83 10.72
C ALA A 29 10.43 -7.33 10.90
N ILE A 30 9.37 -7.69 11.62
CA ILE A 30 8.94 -9.09 11.79
C ILE A 30 8.70 -9.73 10.41
N ASP A 31 8.03 -9.01 9.52
CA ASP A 31 8.07 -9.33 8.10
C ASP A 31 9.16 -8.47 7.43
N GLY A 32 10.31 -9.09 7.17
CA GLY A 32 11.48 -8.45 6.55
C GLY A 32 11.21 -7.79 5.19
N LYS A 33 10.07 -8.04 4.55
CA LYS A 33 9.63 -7.31 3.34
C LYS A 33 9.41 -5.83 3.62
N TYR A 34 9.14 -5.44 4.87
CA TYR A 34 8.98 -4.04 5.28
C TYR A 34 10.29 -3.36 5.70
N ASP A 35 11.43 -4.07 5.72
CA ASP A 35 12.70 -3.48 6.18
C ASP A 35 13.11 -2.23 5.42
N LYS A 36 12.88 -2.23 4.10
CA LYS A 36 13.17 -1.08 3.23
C LYS A 36 12.08 -0.01 3.30
N THR A 37 10.90 -0.30 3.84
CA THR A 37 9.82 0.67 4.00
C THR A 37 10.09 1.64 5.16
N MET A 38 10.79 1.16 6.19
CA MET A 38 11.07 1.90 7.42
C MET A 38 11.99 3.10 7.20
N GLY A 39 11.67 4.22 7.85
CA GLY A 39 12.54 5.39 7.91
C GLY A 39 12.46 6.34 6.73
N GLN A 40 11.45 6.19 5.88
CA GLN A 40 11.14 7.19 4.86
C GLN A 40 10.74 8.54 5.51
N ARG A 41 11.09 9.64 4.84
CA ARG A 41 10.83 11.02 5.30
C ARG A 41 10.13 11.88 4.24
N ASN A 42 9.62 11.24 3.18
CA ASN A 42 9.06 11.96 2.03
C ASN A 42 7.64 12.47 2.30
N ARG A 43 6.85 11.73 3.08
CA ARG A 43 5.47 12.11 3.41
C ARG A 43 4.97 11.47 4.69
N LEU A 44 3.97 12.08 5.30
CA LEU A 44 3.14 11.45 6.32
C LEU A 44 2.37 10.27 5.71
N SER A 45 2.30 9.15 6.42
CA SER A 45 1.41 8.07 6.05
C SER A 45 -0.04 8.45 6.34
N PHE A 46 -1.00 7.72 5.75
CA PHE A 46 -2.41 7.95 6.06
C PHE A 46 -2.70 7.75 7.55
N ASN A 47 -2.03 6.77 8.18
CA ASN A 47 -2.21 6.47 9.60
C ASN A 47 -1.58 7.50 10.52
N ASP A 48 -0.47 8.12 10.12
CA ASP A 48 0.09 9.28 10.85
C ASP A 48 -0.95 10.40 10.95
N ILE A 49 -1.55 10.76 9.81
CA ILE A 49 -2.53 11.83 9.71
C ILE A 49 -3.82 11.44 10.45
N LYS A 50 -4.28 10.19 10.30
CA LYS A 50 -5.48 9.67 10.97
C LYS A 50 -5.33 9.72 12.50
N LEU A 51 -4.17 9.32 13.03
CA LEU A 51 -3.90 9.35 14.47
C LEU A 51 -3.93 10.77 15.02
N ILE A 52 -3.30 11.73 14.34
CA ILE A 52 -3.31 13.14 14.75
C ILE A 52 -4.74 13.70 14.73
N ASN A 53 -5.50 13.45 13.66
CA ASN A 53 -6.88 13.92 13.55
C ASN A 53 -7.79 13.30 14.62
N PHE A 54 -7.61 12.01 14.91
CA PHE A 54 -8.32 11.36 16.01
C PHE A 54 -8.03 12.05 17.35
N LYS A 55 -6.77 12.44 17.60
CA LYS A 55 -6.39 13.05 18.88
C LYS A 55 -6.83 14.50 19.03
N TYR A 56 -6.80 15.29 17.96
CA TYR A 56 -6.97 16.74 18.06
C TYR A 56 -8.20 17.30 17.34
N CYS A 57 -8.81 16.55 16.41
CA CYS A 57 -9.87 17.05 15.53
C CYS A 57 -11.17 16.23 15.60
N ASN A 58 -11.26 15.24 16.51
CA ASN A 58 -12.40 14.32 16.54
C ASN A 58 -13.73 15.00 16.92
N SER A 59 -13.68 16.16 17.58
CA SER A 59 -14.84 16.99 17.94
C SER A 59 -15.16 18.09 16.93
N SER A 60 -14.42 18.19 15.82
CA SER A 60 -14.61 19.25 14.82
C SER A 60 -15.93 19.13 14.05
N CYS A 61 -16.51 17.94 14.00
CA CYS A 61 -17.74 17.66 13.26
C CYS A 61 -18.89 17.27 14.20
N SER A 62 -20.02 17.96 14.10
CA SER A 62 -21.25 17.67 14.85
C SER A 62 -22.04 16.51 14.23
N THR A 63 -21.90 16.30 12.92
CA THR A 63 -22.50 15.19 12.18
C THR A 63 -21.44 14.17 11.77
N SER A 64 -21.73 12.89 11.99
CA SER A 64 -20.83 11.80 11.61
C SER A 64 -21.41 11.06 10.39
N ILE A 65 -20.66 11.07 9.29
CA ILE A 65 -20.88 10.15 8.17
C ILE A 65 -20.09 8.85 8.38
N SER A 66 -20.53 7.76 7.74
CA SER A 66 -19.79 6.50 7.78
C SER A 66 -18.75 6.46 6.66
N CYS A 67 -17.48 6.28 7.03
CA CYS A 67 -16.37 6.19 6.09
C CYS A 67 -15.96 4.73 5.87
N LEU A 68 -15.88 4.31 4.61
CA LEU A 68 -15.49 2.95 4.22
C LEU A 68 -13.97 2.82 4.10
N ASN A 69 -13.50 1.57 3.98
CA ASN A 69 -12.10 1.21 3.73
C ASN A 69 -11.11 1.80 4.74
N GLY A 70 -11.55 2.10 5.96
CA GLY A 70 -10.71 2.67 7.02
C GLY A 70 -10.50 4.19 6.92
N GLY A 71 -11.25 4.88 6.05
CA GLY A 71 -11.34 6.34 6.03
C GLY A 71 -11.85 6.94 7.34
N TYR A 72 -11.71 8.25 7.51
CA TYR A 72 -12.27 9.00 8.64
C TYR A 72 -12.89 10.31 8.17
N VAL A 73 -13.81 10.87 8.94
CA VAL A 73 -14.49 12.13 8.58
C VAL A 73 -13.46 13.24 8.44
N ASN A 74 -13.52 14.01 7.34
CA ASN A 74 -12.65 15.15 7.15
C ASN A 74 -13.04 16.27 8.13
N PRO A 75 -12.19 16.63 9.10
CA PRO A 75 -12.56 17.64 10.10
C PRO A 75 -12.70 19.04 9.52
N ASN A 76 -12.14 19.29 8.34
CA ASN A 76 -12.29 20.56 7.63
C ASN A 76 -13.52 20.58 6.70
N SER A 77 -14.21 19.44 6.53
CA SER A 77 -15.38 19.31 5.66
C SER A 77 -16.19 18.07 6.05
N CYS A 78 -17.03 18.20 7.08
CA CYS A 78 -17.70 17.07 7.76
C CYS A 78 -18.59 16.19 6.86
N GLY A 79 -18.98 16.66 5.68
CA GLY A 79 -19.75 15.88 4.69
C GLY A 79 -18.92 14.95 3.79
N VAL A 80 -17.60 14.86 3.96
CA VAL A 80 -16.72 13.99 3.16
C VAL A 80 -15.66 13.31 4.01
N CYS A 81 -15.27 12.09 3.63
CA CYS A 81 -14.21 11.35 4.28
C CYS A 81 -12.83 11.71 3.72
N LYS A 82 -11.81 11.70 4.57
CA LYS A 82 -10.41 11.54 4.16
C LYS A 82 -10.15 10.06 3.90
N CYS A 83 -9.70 9.77 2.69
CA CYS A 83 -9.54 8.40 2.22
C CYS A 83 -8.09 7.91 2.30
N PRO A 84 -7.87 6.63 2.62
CA PRO A 84 -6.56 6.03 2.50
C PRO A 84 -6.09 6.01 1.05
N LEU A 85 -4.78 5.86 0.87
CA LEU A 85 -4.17 5.70 -0.44
C LEU A 85 -4.86 4.56 -1.21
N ASN A 86 -5.11 4.80 -2.51
CA ASN A 86 -5.87 3.96 -3.45
C ASN A 86 -7.40 4.04 -3.36
N PHE A 87 -7.95 4.85 -2.45
CA PHE A 87 -9.40 5.06 -2.34
C PHE A 87 -9.79 6.53 -2.54
N TYR A 88 -11.01 6.76 -3.03
CA TYR A 88 -11.61 8.08 -3.14
C TYR A 88 -13.15 8.02 -3.04
N GLY A 89 -13.79 9.19 -3.13
CA GLY A 89 -15.24 9.34 -3.04
C GLY A 89 -15.68 9.85 -1.68
N THR A 90 -16.93 10.31 -1.59
CA THR A 90 -17.49 10.91 -0.38
C THR A 90 -17.30 10.05 0.86
N TYR A 91 -17.43 8.73 0.70
CA TYR A 91 -17.33 7.73 1.77
C TYR A 91 -16.11 6.81 1.59
N CYS A 92 -15.16 7.16 0.72
CA CYS A 92 -14.02 6.30 0.36
C CYS A 92 -14.41 4.95 -0.25
N GLN A 93 -15.53 4.92 -0.97
CA GLN A 93 -16.12 3.71 -1.56
C GLN A 93 -15.48 3.30 -2.90
N ASN A 94 -14.81 4.24 -3.58
CA ASN A 94 -14.27 4.02 -4.92
C ASN A 94 -12.77 3.75 -4.88
N TYR A 95 -12.27 3.02 -5.87
CA TYR A 95 -10.84 2.79 -6.08
C TYR A 95 -10.26 3.79 -7.06
N VAL A 96 -9.12 4.41 -6.73
CA VAL A 96 -8.41 5.33 -7.62
C VAL A 96 -8.18 4.66 -8.98
N THR A 97 -8.48 5.37 -10.07
CA THR A 97 -8.39 4.83 -11.42
C THR A 97 -6.99 4.99 -11.98
N SER A 98 -6.53 3.98 -12.75
CA SER A 98 -5.31 4.11 -13.54
C SER A 98 -5.43 5.30 -14.51
N PRO A 99 -4.49 6.26 -14.51
CA PRO A 99 -4.51 7.42 -15.41
C PRO A 99 -4.30 7.06 -16.89
N SER A 100 -3.69 5.90 -17.17
CA SER A 100 -3.44 5.42 -18.53
C SER A 100 -4.15 4.10 -18.80
N THR A 101 -4.77 3.99 -19.97
CA THR A 101 -5.38 2.75 -20.47
C THR A 101 -4.34 1.68 -20.80
N THR A 102 -3.08 2.05 -21.00
CA THR A 102 -1.96 1.13 -21.22
C THR A 102 -1.73 0.18 -20.03
N CYS A 103 -2.22 0.54 -18.84
CA CYS A 103 -2.19 -0.34 -17.67
C CYS A 103 -3.04 -1.61 -17.84
N GLY A 104 -4.00 -1.62 -18.77
CA GLY A 104 -4.93 -2.73 -18.96
C GLY A 104 -6.07 -2.74 -17.93
N SER A 105 -6.62 -3.92 -17.66
CA SER A 105 -7.74 -4.05 -16.71
C SER A 105 -7.28 -3.80 -15.28
N GLN A 106 -7.87 -2.79 -14.64
CA GLN A 106 -7.63 -2.48 -13.23
C GLN A 106 -8.27 -3.49 -12.28
N MET A 107 -9.48 -3.98 -12.60
CA MET A 107 -10.20 -4.94 -11.77
C MET A 107 -9.83 -6.35 -12.23
N LEU A 108 -9.17 -7.11 -11.35
CA LEU A 108 -8.69 -8.46 -11.63
C LEU A 108 -9.36 -9.44 -10.67
N THR A 109 -9.66 -10.64 -11.16
CA THR A 109 -10.25 -11.71 -10.36
C THR A 109 -9.26 -12.85 -10.19
N ALA A 110 -8.86 -13.11 -8.95
CA ALA A 110 -8.07 -14.28 -8.59
C ALA A 110 -8.97 -15.52 -8.52
N ASN A 111 -8.66 -16.53 -9.32
CA ASN A 111 -9.33 -17.83 -9.32
C ASN A 111 -8.34 -18.96 -8.94
N THR A 112 -8.74 -20.22 -9.05
CA THR A 112 -7.92 -21.38 -8.68
C THR A 112 -6.83 -21.72 -9.72
N THR A 113 -6.72 -20.94 -10.79
CA THR A 113 -5.65 -21.04 -11.79
C THR A 113 -4.61 -19.95 -11.54
N LEU A 114 -3.32 -20.28 -11.71
CA LEU A 114 -2.24 -19.31 -11.56
C LEU A 114 -2.34 -18.25 -12.67
N GLN A 115 -2.41 -16.98 -12.28
CA GLN A 115 -2.53 -15.84 -13.20
C GLN A 115 -1.32 -14.92 -13.07
N PHE A 116 -1.00 -14.20 -14.13
CA PHE A 116 0.13 -13.26 -14.18
C PHE A 116 -0.38 -11.81 -14.26
N LEU A 117 0.36 -10.91 -13.62
CA LEU A 117 0.25 -9.47 -13.81
C LEU A 117 1.65 -8.92 -14.10
N THR A 118 1.82 -8.39 -15.32
CA THR A 118 3.09 -7.83 -15.79
C THR A 118 2.83 -6.45 -16.36
N ILE A 119 3.60 -5.46 -15.92
CA ILE A 119 3.58 -4.10 -16.43
C ILE A 119 5.01 -3.64 -16.64
N SER A 120 5.23 -2.90 -17.73
CA SER A 120 6.52 -2.29 -18.07
C SER A 120 6.29 -0.86 -18.53
N GLY A 121 7.27 0.00 -18.27
CA GLY A 121 7.32 1.38 -18.74
C GLY A 121 7.07 2.43 -17.66
N ALA A 122 7.22 3.68 -18.08
CA ALA A 122 6.96 4.87 -17.27
C ALA A 122 5.45 5.10 -17.12
N LEU A 123 4.81 4.25 -16.32
CA LEU A 123 3.37 4.25 -16.10
C LEU A 123 3.05 4.41 -14.61
N ASN A 124 1.87 4.95 -14.34
CA ASN A 124 1.25 4.95 -13.02
C ASN A 124 0.00 4.09 -13.13
N CYS A 125 0.00 2.92 -12.49
CA CYS A 125 -1.07 1.93 -12.63
C CYS A 125 -1.58 1.47 -11.27
N TYR A 126 -2.90 1.43 -11.13
CA TYR A 126 -3.61 0.90 -9.98
C TYR A 126 -4.34 -0.38 -10.39
N PHE A 127 -4.16 -1.44 -9.61
CA PHE A 127 -4.88 -2.70 -9.77
C PHE A 127 -5.54 -3.12 -8.47
N VAL A 128 -6.69 -3.76 -8.59
CA VAL A 128 -7.46 -4.35 -7.51
C VAL A 128 -7.69 -5.81 -7.86
N ILE A 129 -7.00 -6.71 -7.14
CA ILE A 129 -7.16 -8.14 -7.30
C ILE A 129 -8.16 -8.60 -6.25
N LYS A 130 -9.30 -9.14 -6.66
CA LYS A 130 -10.34 -9.68 -5.77
C LYS A 130 -10.53 -11.18 -5.94
N THR A 131 -10.99 -11.84 -4.89
CA THR A 131 -11.48 -13.21 -4.93
C THR A 131 -12.86 -13.29 -4.31
N THR A 132 -13.43 -14.49 -4.19
CA THR A 132 -14.72 -14.71 -3.52
C THR A 132 -14.65 -14.26 -2.04
N PRO A 133 -15.77 -13.81 -1.45
CA PRO A 133 -15.81 -13.40 -0.04
C PRO A 133 -15.17 -14.42 0.90
N TYR A 134 -14.41 -13.92 1.88
CA TYR A 134 -13.64 -14.71 2.86
C TYR A 134 -12.49 -15.56 2.30
N GLY A 135 -12.30 -15.59 0.97
CA GLY A 135 -11.12 -16.20 0.35
C GLY A 135 -9.86 -15.39 0.60
N THR A 136 -8.70 -16.00 0.38
CA THR A 136 -7.41 -15.29 0.38
C THR A 136 -6.73 -15.42 -0.97
N ILE A 137 -5.73 -14.59 -1.21
CA ILE A 137 -5.00 -14.53 -2.46
C ILE A 137 -3.53 -14.73 -2.14
N ARG A 138 -2.91 -15.75 -2.74
CA ARG A 138 -1.47 -15.92 -2.69
C ARG A 138 -0.85 -15.07 -3.79
N ILE A 139 0.04 -14.16 -3.40
CA ILE A 139 0.82 -13.32 -4.31
C ILE A 139 2.26 -13.84 -4.32
N ASN A 140 2.86 -13.88 -5.51
CA ASN A 140 4.29 -14.11 -5.68
C ASN A 140 4.85 -13.04 -6.63
N VAL A 141 5.59 -12.08 -6.09
CA VAL A 141 6.35 -11.13 -6.93
C VAL A 141 7.56 -11.87 -7.47
N ILE A 142 7.49 -12.23 -8.76
CA ILE A 142 8.54 -12.99 -9.45
C ILE A 142 9.77 -12.12 -9.62
N SER A 143 9.58 -10.93 -10.17
CA SER A 143 10.66 -9.99 -10.45
C SER A 143 10.18 -8.54 -10.43
N THR A 144 11.10 -7.65 -10.09
CA THR A 144 10.96 -6.21 -10.27
C THR A 144 12.26 -5.68 -10.88
N ASN A 145 12.13 -4.70 -11.76
CA ASN A 145 13.23 -3.86 -12.21
C ASN A 145 12.76 -2.42 -12.02
N LEU A 146 13.09 -1.81 -10.89
CA LEU A 146 12.58 -0.50 -10.49
C LEU A 146 13.74 0.40 -10.06
N VAL A 147 13.51 1.71 -10.01
CA VAL A 147 14.47 2.63 -9.41
C VAL A 147 14.82 2.18 -8.00
N LYS A 148 16.13 2.05 -7.72
CA LYS A 148 16.63 1.70 -6.39
C LYS A 148 16.45 2.90 -5.46
N ASN A 149 15.59 2.72 -4.45
CA ASN A 149 15.43 3.67 -3.35
C ASN A 149 15.54 2.91 -2.02
N ASP A 150 16.22 3.52 -1.06
CA ASP A 150 16.37 3.00 0.30
C ASP A 150 16.42 4.20 1.27
N PRO A 151 15.35 4.46 2.03
CA PRO A 151 14.12 3.68 2.12
C PRO A 151 13.25 3.73 0.85
N CYS A 152 12.54 2.64 0.58
CA CYS A 152 11.52 2.53 -0.45
C CYS A 152 10.18 3.00 0.13
N TYR A 153 9.48 3.90 -0.57
CA TYR A 153 8.28 4.54 -0.04
C TYR A 153 7.18 4.59 -1.09
N SER A 154 5.94 4.62 -0.60
CA SER A 154 4.74 4.62 -1.43
C SER A 154 4.73 5.75 -2.46
N GLY A 155 4.20 5.44 -3.65
CA GLY A 155 4.16 6.36 -4.80
C GLY A 155 5.43 6.35 -5.66
N LYS A 156 6.39 5.45 -5.38
CA LYS A 156 7.50 5.08 -6.28
C LYS A 156 7.67 3.57 -6.28
N GLY A 157 7.99 2.99 -7.44
CA GLY A 157 8.19 1.56 -7.55
C GLY A 157 6.87 0.79 -7.49
N LEU A 158 6.80 -0.26 -6.67
CA LEU A 158 5.63 -1.13 -6.57
C LEU A 158 5.19 -1.25 -5.11
N GLU A 159 4.00 -0.74 -4.77
CA GLU A 159 3.37 -0.94 -3.47
C GLU A 159 2.29 -2.04 -3.56
N ILE A 160 2.32 -2.99 -2.64
CA ILE A 160 1.27 -4.01 -2.50
C ILE A 160 0.68 -3.98 -1.10
N LYS A 161 -0.62 -3.67 -1.00
CA LYS A 161 -1.42 -3.73 0.24
C LYS A 161 -2.22 -5.03 0.28
N TYR A 162 -1.80 -5.95 1.13
CA TYR A 162 -2.37 -7.31 1.27
C TYR A 162 -3.02 -7.58 2.63
N LEU A 163 -2.73 -6.74 3.64
CA LEU A 163 -3.32 -6.80 4.97
C LEU A 163 -4.82 -6.53 4.92
N LYS A 164 -5.58 -6.99 5.91
CA LYS A 164 -7.04 -6.81 5.94
C LYS A 164 -7.41 -5.32 5.96
N ASP A 165 -6.74 -4.57 6.83
CA ASP A 165 -6.81 -3.11 6.85
C ASP A 165 -5.88 -2.52 5.77
N LYS A 166 -6.46 -1.76 4.83
CA LYS A 166 -5.73 -1.15 3.70
C LYS A 166 -5.22 0.27 4.02
N THR A 167 -5.35 0.73 5.26
CA THR A 167 -4.90 2.07 5.71
C THR A 167 -3.38 2.17 5.85
N SER A 168 -2.74 1.18 6.48
CA SER A 168 -1.27 1.12 6.63
C SER A 168 -0.57 1.03 5.29
N THR A 169 0.64 1.58 5.22
CA THR A 169 1.55 1.42 4.07
C THR A 169 1.74 -0.06 3.75
N GLY A 170 1.65 -0.41 2.46
CA GLY A 170 1.91 -1.77 1.97
C GLY A 170 3.40 -2.11 1.90
N ILE A 171 3.71 -3.29 1.37
CA ILE A 171 5.10 -3.64 1.04
C ILE A 171 5.50 -2.80 -0.16
N ASN A 172 6.58 -2.03 -0.04
CA ASN A 172 7.14 -1.23 -1.13
C ASN A 172 8.37 -1.93 -1.71
N PHE A 173 8.29 -2.31 -2.98
CA PHE A 173 9.40 -2.87 -3.74
C PHE A 173 10.07 -1.77 -4.57
N CYS A 174 11.39 -1.64 -4.41
CA CYS A 174 12.27 -0.77 -5.18
C CYS A 174 13.52 -1.54 -5.60
N GLY A 175 14.20 -1.12 -6.66
CA GLY A 175 15.35 -1.85 -7.19
C GLY A 175 14.96 -3.17 -7.86
N VAL A 176 15.95 -4.08 -7.92
CA VAL A 176 15.74 -5.45 -8.38
C VAL A 176 15.41 -6.34 -7.18
N ASN A 177 14.28 -7.03 -7.25
CA ASN A 177 13.83 -7.99 -6.26
C ASN A 177 13.32 -9.24 -6.98
N SER A 178 13.48 -10.40 -6.34
CA SER A 178 13.05 -11.69 -6.88
C SER A 178 12.36 -12.52 -5.80
N TYR A 179 11.35 -13.30 -6.22
CA TYR A 179 10.68 -14.34 -5.44
C TYR A 179 10.20 -13.88 -4.04
N GLN A 180 9.21 -12.98 -4.00
CA GLN A 180 8.60 -12.51 -2.75
C GLN A 180 7.18 -13.04 -2.64
N ILE A 181 6.96 -13.99 -1.72
CA ILE A 181 5.69 -14.71 -1.58
C ILE A 181 5.00 -14.32 -0.28
N PHE A 182 3.70 -14.06 -0.34
CA PHE A 182 2.84 -13.81 0.80
C PHE A 182 1.37 -14.12 0.47
N ASN A 183 0.55 -14.32 1.50
CA ASN A 183 -0.90 -14.45 1.34
C ASN A 183 -1.56 -13.17 1.83
N SER A 184 -2.63 -12.74 1.18
CA SER A 184 -3.49 -11.68 1.69
C SER A 184 -4.23 -12.14 2.95
N GLU A 185 -4.57 -11.18 3.81
CA GLU A 185 -5.40 -11.41 5.00
C GLU A 185 -6.89 -11.19 4.73
N SER A 186 -7.23 -10.79 3.50
CA SER A 186 -8.61 -10.61 3.03
C SER A 186 -8.77 -11.06 1.59
N ASP A 187 -10.00 -10.96 1.09
CA ASP A 187 -10.41 -11.27 -0.28
C ASP A 187 -9.89 -10.31 -1.36
N SER A 188 -9.01 -9.38 -0.99
CA SER A 188 -8.62 -8.26 -1.85
C SER A 188 -7.19 -7.79 -1.59
N VAL A 189 -6.48 -7.55 -2.70
CA VAL A 189 -5.12 -6.99 -2.73
C VAL A 189 -5.13 -5.76 -3.62
N LEU A 190 -4.51 -4.68 -3.14
CA LEU A 190 -4.30 -3.46 -3.93
C LEU A 190 -2.85 -3.40 -4.38
N VAL A 191 -2.64 -3.11 -5.66
CA VAL A 191 -1.32 -2.97 -6.27
C VAL A 191 -1.22 -1.59 -6.88
N HIS A 192 -0.20 -0.82 -6.50
CA HIS A 192 0.10 0.48 -7.07
C HIS A 192 1.51 0.48 -7.64
N TYR A 193 1.61 0.60 -8.96
CA TYR A 193 2.88 0.67 -9.69
C TYR A 193 3.13 2.10 -10.18
N VAL A 194 4.33 2.61 -9.95
CA VAL A 194 4.82 3.89 -10.46
C VAL A 194 6.21 3.70 -11.05
N GLY A 195 6.25 3.48 -12.36
CA GLY A 195 7.46 3.47 -13.17
C GLY A 195 7.84 4.87 -13.65
N THR A 196 9.13 5.12 -13.77
CA THR A 196 9.72 6.39 -14.22
C THR A 196 10.55 6.26 -15.50
N SER A 197 10.89 5.04 -15.90
CA SER A 197 11.65 4.74 -17.12
C SER A 197 10.94 3.69 -17.98
N ALA A 198 11.27 3.62 -19.28
CA ALA A 198 10.74 2.60 -20.19
C ALA A 198 11.12 1.17 -19.76
N SER A 199 12.27 1.01 -19.08
CA SER A 199 12.77 -0.26 -18.58
C SER A 199 12.20 -0.67 -17.23
N ASP A 200 11.53 0.25 -16.51
CA ASP A 200 10.94 -0.06 -15.22
C ASP A 200 9.83 -1.10 -15.44
N ASN A 201 9.80 -2.15 -14.63
CA ASN A 201 8.78 -3.19 -14.74
C ASN A 201 8.62 -4.00 -13.46
N PHE A 202 7.52 -4.73 -13.39
CA PHE A 202 7.34 -5.83 -12.45
C PHE A 202 6.59 -6.98 -13.09
N THR A 203 6.81 -8.17 -12.54
CA THR A 203 5.99 -9.36 -12.81
C THR A 203 5.63 -10.02 -11.50
N LEU A 204 4.34 -10.26 -11.29
CA LEU A 204 3.84 -11.06 -10.19
C LEU A 204 2.86 -12.12 -10.69
N THR A 205 2.68 -13.16 -9.89
CA THR A 205 1.55 -14.07 -10.03
C THR A 205 0.61 -13.95 -8.85
N TYR A 206 -0.65 -14.27 -9.12
CA TYR A 206 -1.70 -14.33 -8.12
C TYR A 206 -2.60 -15.54 -8.37
N ILE A 207 -3.08 -16.13 -7.28
CA ILE A 207 -3.99 -17.29 -7.29
C ILE A 207 -4.84 -17.25 -6.03
N ARG A 208 -6.12 -17.62 -6.15
CA ARG A 208 -7.00 -17.82 -4.99
C ARG A 208 -6.49 -18.97 -4.15
N ARG A 209 -6.59 -18.81 -2.83
CA ARG A 209 -6.35 -19.84 -1.84
C ARG A 209 -7.59 -20.08 -0.98
#